data_AF-M0QL43-F1
#
_entry.id   AF-M0QL43-F1
#
_cell.length_a   1.000
_cell.length_b   1.000
_cell.length_c   1.000
_cell.angle_alpha   90.00
_cell.angle_beta   90.00
_cell.angle_gamma   90.00
#
_symmetry.space_group_name_H-M   'P 1'
#
loop_
_entity.id
_entity.type
_entity.pdbx_description
1 polymer ?
#
loop_
_entity_poly.entity_id
_entity_poly.type
_entity_poly.pdbx_seq_one_letter_code
_entity_poly.pdbx_strand_id
1 'polypeptide(L)'
;MSGDAAPTAAQVPGDRGADRAAAAAAWESSTGPADRSRIALALADLSTDDDERLDWARQAVAAASDADYATVRDQLVTLYTTLADAYRRAGDDATAQRHFLTAADTADALESAGTPVRGADWAAITTGLVASGFVPRGVSEDLGTLIEALVSTDRVGALSLLLPAVHRCAGTDEQVANLVNTLETLLWTPGLVDPEHRALVVAASAVARLEAEDTESAPVVPAAAYVSPTTEESVDGIASATDASTSAEPAAATAATDDVHFRI
;
A
#
# COMPACT_ATOMS: atom_id res chain seq x y z
N MET A 1 -0.55 -17.85 -43.02
CA MET A 1 -0.48 -16.87 -41.91
C MET A 1 -0.40 -17.68 -40.63
N SER A 2 0.82 -18.03 -40.21
CA SER A 2 1.06 -18.74 -38.96
C SER A 2 1.31 -17.68 -37.89
N GLY A 3 0.36 -17.54 -36.97
CA GLY A 3 0.51 -16.71 -35.78
C GLY A 3 1.34 -17.46 -34.76
N ASP A 4 2.58 -17.04 -34.59
CA ASP A 4 3.51 -17.52 -33.58
C ASP A 4 3.08 -16.92 -32.24
N ALA A 5 2.31 -17.68 -31.47
CA ALA A 5 1.95 -17.31 -30.11
C ALA A 5 3.15 -17.57 -29.22
N ALA A 6 3.80 -16.49 -28.76
CA ALA A 6 4.90 -16.57 -27.81
C ALA A 6 4.44 -17.31 -26.54
N PRO A 7 5.17 -18.33 -26.08
CA PRO A 7 4.82 -19.04 -24.86
C PRO A 7 4.95 -18.10 -23.66
N THR A 8 3.87 -17.99 -22.88
CA THR A 8 3.88 -17.42 -21.54
C THR A 8 4.88 -18.24 -20.71
N ALA A 9 6.06 -17.70 -20.49
CA ALA A 9 7.08 -18.35 -19.68
C ALA A 9 6.52 -18.51 -18.27
N ALA A 10 6.20 -19.75 -17.90
CA ALA A 10 6.19 -20.14 -16.51
C ALA A 10 7.55 -19.72 -15.94
N GLN A 11 7.57 -18.76 -15.00
CA GLN A 11 8.78 -18.34 -14.33
C GLN A 11 9.47 -19.60 -13.77
N VAL A 12 10.56 -20.01 -14.42
CA VAL A 12 11.55 -20.88 -13.81
C VAL A 12 11.91 -20.19 -12.49
N PRO A 13 11.86 -20.86 -11.33
CA PRO A 13 12.26 -20.26 -10.07
C PRO A 13 13.69 -19.73 -10.23
N GLY A 14 13.79 -18.42 -10.41
CA GLY A 14 15.05 -17.72 -10.64
C GLY A 14 15.92 -17.81 -9.39
N ASP A 15 17.22 -17.66 -9.57
CA ASP A 15 18.12 -17.45 -8.45
C ASP A 15 17.77 -16.10 -7.81
N ARG A 16 16.90 -16.16 -6.79
CA ARG A 16 16.39 -14.99 -6.07
C ARG A 16 17.51 -14.11 -5.50
N GLY A 17 18.67 -14.72 -5.19
CA GLY A 17 19.87 -14.01 -4.76
C GLY A 17 20.50 -13.21 -5.88
N ALA A 18 20.61 -13.79 -7.08
CA ALA A 18 21.09 -13.09 -8.27
C ALA A 18 20.13 -11.94 -8.67
N ASP A 19 18.83 -12.17 -8.63
CA ASP A 19 17.81 -11.15 -8.92
C ASP A 19 17.92 -9.96 -7.97
N ARG A 20 18.10 -10.24 -6.67
CA ARG A 20 18.29 -9.21 -5.65
C ARG A 20 19.60 -8.44 -5.82
N ALA A 21 20.70 -9.12 -6.12
CA ALA A 21 21.98 -8.47 -6.39
C ALA A 21 21.89 -7.54 -7.61
N ALA A 22 21.20 -7.96 -8.67
CA ALA A 22 20.96 -7.15 -9.85
C ALA A 22 20.09 -5.92 -9.54
N ALA A 23 19.00 -6.09 -8.77
CA ALA A 23 18.14 -5.00 -8.34
C ALA A 23 18.89 -3.97 -7.47
N ALA A 24 19.75 -4.42 -6.56
CA ALA A 24 20.59 -3.54 -5.74
C ALA A 24 21.59 -2.74 -6.60
N ALA A 25 22.24 -3.37 -7.59
CA ALA A 25 23.11 -2.65 -8.52
C ALA A 25 22.33 -1.62 -9.38
N ALA A 26 21.10 -1.94 -9.77
CA ALA A 26 20.21 -1.01 -10.46
C ALA A 26 19.81 0.18 -9.57
N TRP A 27 19.58 -0.05 -8.28
CA TRP A 27 19.29 1.02 -7.32
C TRP A 27 20.42 2.04 -7.24
N GLU A 28 21.66 1.59 -7.08
CA GLU A 28 22.84 2.45 -6.97
C GLU A 28 23.10 3.29 -8.23
N SER A 29 22.75 2.76 -9.41
CA SER A 29 22.94 3.44 -10.69
C SER A 29 21.75 4.29 -11.14
N SER A 30 20.58 4.12 -10.51
CA SER A 30 19.36 4.85 -10.87
C SER A 30 19.37 6.27 -10.33
N THR A 31 19.04 7.22 -11.20
CA THR A 31 18.88 8.65 -10.85
C THR A 31 17.43 9.13 -10.93
N GLY A 32 16.53 8.34 -11.53
CA GLY A 32 15.13 8.72 -11.73
C GLY A 32 14.25 8.28 -10.56
N PRO A 33 13.38 9.15 -10.00
CA PRO A 33 12.53 8.79 -8.86
C PRO A 33 11.54 7.67 -9.20
N ALA A 34 10.97 7.66 -10.41
CA ALA A 34 10.07 6.59 -10.86
C ALA A 34 10.79 5.23 -10.97
N ASP A 35 12.03 5.22 -11.48
CA ASP A 35 12.83 3.99 -11.58
C ASP A 35 13.25 3.50 -10.20
N ARG A 36 13.67 4.42 -9.32
CA ARG A 36 13.95 4.10 -7.91
C ARG A 36 12.75 3.48 -7.22
N SER A 37 11.55 4.03 -7.40
CA SER A 37 10.33 3.47 -6.84
C SER A 37 10.09 2.03 -7.28
N ARG A 38 10.20 1.73 -8.59
CA ARG A 38 10.05 0.38 -9.13
C ARG A 38 11.11 -0.59 -8.61
N ILE A 39 12.36 -0.14 -8.53
CA ILE A 39 13.48 -0.96 -8.05
C ILE A 39 13.34 -1.25 -6.55
N ALA A 40 12.99 -0.26 -5.74
CA ALA A 40 12.74 -0.44 -4.30
C ALA A 40 11.56 -1.38 -4.04
N LEU A 41 10.49 -1.28 -4.83
CA LEU A 41 9.37 -2.23 -4.77
C LEU A 41 9.83 -3.67 -5.06
N ALA A 42 10.65 -3.87 -6.10
CA ALA A 42 11.22 -5.18 -6.39
C ALA A 42 12.14 -5.70 -5.27
N LEU A 43 12.95 -4.82 -4.65
CA LEU A 43 13.78 -5.16 -3.50
C LEU A 43 12.96 -5.57 -2.26
N ALA A 44 11.82 -4.91 -2.01
CA ALA A 44 10.89 -5.29 -0.96
C ALA A 44 10.31 -6.71 -1.18
N ASP A 45 9.93 -7.04 -2.42
CA ASP A 45 9.42 -8.37 -2.80
C ASP A 45 10.47 -9.48 -2.71
N LEU A 46 11.73 -9.14 -2.99
CA LEU A 46 12.87 -10.06 -2.93
C LEU A 46 13.43 -10.23 -1.50
N SER A 47 13.05 -9.38 -0.55
CA SER A 47 13.54 -9.43 0.82
C SER A 47 12.96 -10.61 1.61
N THR A 48 13.82 -11.31 2.35
CA THR A 48 13.43 -12.42 3.23
C THR A 48 13.26 -11.97 4.68
N ASP A 49 13.91 -10.87 5.04
CA ASP A 49 13.80 -10.22 6.34
C ASP A 49 12.66 -9.19 6.31
N ASP A 50 11.86 -9.13 7.37
CA ASP A 50 10.67 -8.28 7.41
C ASP A 50 11.00 -6.80 7.69
N ASP A 51 12.04 -6.52 8.47
CA ASP A 51 12.50 -5.14 8.71
C ASP A 51 13.07 -4.55 7.41
N GLU A 52 13.90 -5.32 6.70
CA GLU A 52 14.43 -4.90 5.42
C GLU A 52 13.33 -4.71 4.36
N ARG A 53 12.33 -5.61 4.33
CA ARG A 53 11.16 -5.44 3.45
C ARG A 53 10.46 -4.12 3.74
N LEU A 54 10.25 -3.78 5.01
CA LEU A 54 9.59 -2.54 5.42
C LEU A 54 10.40 -1.30 5.00
N ASP A 55 11.72 -1.33 5.17
CA ASP A 55 12.60 -0.23 4.76
C ASP A 55 12.57 -0.02 3.24
N TRP A 56 12.61 -1.09 2.43
CA TRP A 56 12.48 -0.97 0.99
C TRP A 56 11.09 -0.51 0.54
N ALA A 57 10.02 -0.99 1.19
CA ALA A 57 8.66 -0.54 0.89
C ALA A 57 8.46 0.96 1.18
N ARG A 58 9.04 1.46 2.28
CA ARG A 58 9.05 2.90 2.61
C ARG A 58 9.82 3.71 1.57
N GLN A 59 11.00 3.24 1.16
CA GLN A 59 11.78 3.88 0.10
C GLN A 59 11.04 3.90 -1.24
N ALA A 60 10.30 2.83 -1.56
CA ALA A 60 9.51 2.77 -2.79
C ALA A 60 8.41 3.83 -2.86
N VAL A 61 7.71 4.04 -1.73
CA VAL A 61 6.68 5.09 -1.61
C VAL A 61 7.31 6.49 -1.60
N ALA A 62 8.42 6.70 -0.88
CA ALA A 62 9.13 7.99 -0.87
C ALA A 62 9.65 8.38 -2.27
N ALA A 63 10.24 7.44 -3.00
CA ALA A 63 10.66 7.68 -4.37
C ALA A 63 9.48 7.94 -5.32
N ALA A 64 8.31 7.32 -5.07
CA ALA A 64 7.10 7.58 -5.85
C ALA A 64 6.54 9.00 -5.61
N SER A 65 6.64 9.53 -4.38
CA SER A 65 6.19 10.90 -4.09
C SER A 65 7.04 11.97 -4.76
N ASP A 66 8.29 11.66 -5.07
CA ASP A 66 9.20 12.55 -5.81
C ASP A 66 9.04 12.43 -7.34
N ALA A 67 8.29 11.44 -7.82
CA ALA A 67 8.08 11.19 -9.24
C ALA A 67 6.88 11.96 -9.80
N ASP A 68 6.84 12.14 -11.13
CA ASP A 68 5.64 12.62 -11.79
C ASP A 68 4.51 11.60 -11.62
N TYR A 69 3.36 12.03 -11.09
CA TYR A 69 2.19 11.18 -10.80
C TYR A 69 1.80 10.33 -12.01
N ALA A 70 1.81 10.90 -13.22
CA ALA A 70 1.45 10.17 -14.43
C ALA A 70 2.33 8.93 -14.71
N THR A 71 3.57 8.93 -14.21
CA THR A 71 4.54 7.83 -14.42
C THR A 71 4.44 6.72 -13.37
N VAL A 72 3.81 6.98 -12.23
CA VAL A 72 3.72 6.06 -11.09
C VAL A 72 2.28 5.70 -10.72
N ARG A 73 1.26 6.37 -11.28
CA ARG A 73 -0.14 6.16 -10.91
C ARG A 73 -0.57 4.68 -10.98
N ASP A 74 -0.14 3.95 -12.01
CA ASP A 74 -0.55 2.58 -12.26
C ASP A 74 0.08 1.57 -11.26
N GLN A 75 1.06 2.00 -10.46
CA GLN A 75 1.70 1.18 -9.42
C GLN A 75 1.32 1.61 -7.99
N LEU A 76 0.57 2.70 -7.80
CA LEU A 76 0.29 3.23 -6.46
C LEU A 76 -0.45 2.22 -5.58
N VAL A 77 -1.41 1.48 -6.14
CA VAL A 77 -2.14 0.44 -5.41
C VAL A 77 -1.17 -0.65 -4.92
N THR A 78 -0.27 -1.12 -5.78
CA THR A 78 0.76 -2.12 -5.41
C THR A 78 1.72 -1.56 -4.36
N LEU A 79 2.16 -0.30 -4.50
CA LEU A 79 3.06 0.33 -3.53
C LEU A 79 2.44 0.39 -2.12
N TYR A 80 1.19 0.85 -2.01
CA TYR A 80 0.52 0.94 -0.72
C TYR A 80 0.17 -0.42 -0.11
N THR A 81 -0.23 -1.40 -0.93
CA THR A 81 -0.48 -2.77 -0.44
C THR A 81 0.80 -3.45 0.03
N THR A 82 1.93 -3.28 -0.67
CA THR A 82 3.24 -3.81 -0.23
C THR A 82 3.70 -3.14 1.06
N LEU A 83 3.56 -1.81 1.19
CA LEU A 83 3.89 -1.10 2.42
C LEU A 83 3.01 -1.54 3.59
N ALA A 84 1.72 -1.69 3.37
CA ALA A 84 0.78 -2.17 4.37
C ALA A 84 1.13 -3.60 4.85
N ASP A 85 1.41 -4.52 3.92
CA ASP A 85 1.82 -5.88 4.27
C ASP A 85 3.15 -5.89 5.05
N ALA A 86 4.10 -5.02 4.70
CA ALA A 86 5.36 -4.91 5.42
C ALA A 86 5.16 -4.43 6.87
N TYR A 87 4.32 -3.41 7.11
CA TYR A 87 3.96 -2.98 8.46
C TYR A 87 3.27 -4.08 9.27
N ARG A 88 2.35 -4.81 8.64
CA ARG A 88 1.64 -5.92 9.27
C ARG A 88 2.60 -7.02 9.72
N ARG A 89 3.58 -7.38 8.88
CA ARG A 89 4.61 -8.37 9.25
C ARG A 89 5.53 -7.88 10.37
N ALA A 90 5.79 -6.58 10.43
CA ALA A 90 6.50 -5.95 11.54
C ALA A 90 5.64 -5.81 12.82
N GLY A 91 4.36 -6.21 12.79
CA GLY A 91 3.45 -6.19 13.94
C GLY A 91 2.77 -4.85 14.20
N ASP A 92 2.85 -3.88 13.27
CA ASP A 92 2.14 -2.60 13.36
C ASP A 92 0.85 -2.64 12.52
N ASP A 93 -0.14 -3.36 13.04
CA ASP A 93 -1.44 -3.56 12.37
C ASP A 93 -2.20 -2.24 12.15
N ALA A 94 -2.06 -1.28 13.07
CA ALA A 94 -2.73 0.01 12.94
C ALA A 94 -2.18 0.84 11.77
N THR A 95 -0.87 0.81 11.56
CA THR A 95 -0.25 1.47 10.39
C THR A 95 -0.51 0.68 9.11
N ALA A 96 -0.50 -0.66 9.17
CA ALA A 96 -0.88 -1.51 8.04
C ALA A 96 -2.31 -1.19 7.55
N GLN A 97 -3.27 -1.13 8.47
CA GLN A 97 -4.67 -0.79 8.17
C GLN A 97 -4.78 0.55 7.43
N ARG A 98 -4.10 1.60 7.92
CA ARG A 98 -4.11 2.93 7.28
C ARG A 98 -3.63 2.87 5.83
N HIS A 99 -2.57 2.10 5.57
CA HIS A 99 -2.04 1.95 4.21
C HIS A 99 -2.93 1.07 3.31
N PHE A 100 -3.58 0.02 3.84
CA PHE A 100 -4.56 -0.73 3.06
C PHE A 100 -5.78 0.14 2.69
N LEU A 101 -6.26 0.99 3.60
CA LEU A 101 -7.33 1.95 3.30
C LEU A 101 -6.88 2.96 2.23
N THR A 102 -5.65 3.47 2.33
CA THR A 102 -5.07 4.35 1.30
C THR A 102 -4.99 3.65 -0.06
N ALA A 103 -4.66 2.34 -0.09
CA ALA A 103 -4.66 1.54 -1.31
C ALA A 103 -6.07 1.38 -1.89
N ALA A 104 -7.09 1.21 -1.04
CA ALA A 104 -8.49 1.13 -1.45
C ALA A 104 -8.96 2.44 -2.08
N ASP A 105 -8.71 3.59 -1.42
CA ASP A 105 -9.05 4.92 -1.94
C ASP A 105 -8.34 5.18 -3.28
N THR A 106 -7.08 4.77 -3.39
CA THR A 106 -6.31 4.87 -4.64
C THR A 106 -6.92 4.01 -5.75
N ALA A 107 -7.35 2.79 -5.44
CA ALA A 107 -7.98 1.90 -6.41
C ALA A 107 -9.30 2.48 -6.93
N ASP A 108 -10.15 2.99 -6.03
CA ASP A 108 -11.41 3.64 -6.40
C ASP A 108 -11.19 4.89 -7.27
N ALA A 109 -10.20 5.71 -6.93
CA ALA A 109 -9.85 6.90 -7.70
C ALA A 109 -9.36 6.53 -9.12
N LEU A 110 -8.56 5.47 -9.27
CA LEU A 110 -8.09 4.99 -10.57
C LEU A 110 -9.26 4.48 -11.42
N GLU A 111 -10.16 3.66 -10.84
CA GLU A 111 -11.32 3.15 -11.55
C GLU A 111 -12.26 4.28 -11.99
N SER A 112 -12.50 5.26 -11.13
CA SER A 112 -13.28 6.46 -11.43
C SER A 112 -12.69 7.29 -12.57
N ALA A 113 -11.36 7.29 -12.70
CA ALA A 113 -10.64 7.88 -13.82
C ALA A 113 -10.61 7.00 -15.09
N GLY A 114 -11.30 5.85 -15.09
CA GLY A 114 -11.35 4.90 -16.21
C GLY A 114 -10.12 3.99 -16.32
N THR A 115 -9.29 3.92 -15.28
CA THR A 115 -8.13 3.01 -15.22
C THR A 115 -8.52 1.73 -14.48
N PRO A 116 -8.55 0.57 -15.15
CA PRO A 116 -8.99 -0.66 -14.51
C PRO A 116 -7.99 -1.13 -13.45
N VAL A 117 -8.49 -1.42 -12.25
CA VAL A 117 -7.71 -2.06 -11.17
C VAL A 117 -7.89 -3.57 -11.25
N ARG A 118 -6.82 -4.33 -10.96
CA ARG A 118 -6.86 -5.80 -11.10
C ARG A 118 -7.64 -6.37 -9.92
N GLY A 119 -8.43 -7.42 -10.16
CA GLY A 119 -9.13 -8.13 -9.07
C GLY A 119 -8.17 -8.69 -8.00
N ALA A 120 -6.93 -9.03 -8.36
CA ALA A 120 -5.91 -9.44 -7.41
C ALA A 120 -5.50 -8.33 -6.43
N ASP A 121 -5.52 -7.06 -6.87
CA ASP A 121 -5.19 -5.92 -6.02
C ASP A 121 -6.29 -5.72 -4.97
N TRP A 122 -7.56 -5.75 -5.40
CA TRP A 122 -8.72 -5.73 -4.50
C TRP A 122 -8.73 -6.90 -3.49
N ALA A 123 -8.36 -8.10 -3.95
CA ALA A 123 -8.21 -9.26 -3.06
C ALA A 123 -7.10 -9.07 -2.02
N ALA A 124 -5.97 -8.47 -2.42
CA ALA A 124 -4.87 -8.16 -1.50
C ALA A 124 -5.27 -7.09 -0.46
N ILE A 125 -5.96 -6.03 -0.89
CA ILE A 125 -6.48 -4.98 0.00
C ILE A 125 -7.43 -5.57 1.04
N THR A 126 -8.47 -6.27 0.59
CA THR A 126 -9.51 -6.81 1.48
C THR A 126 -8.97 -7.87 2.43
N THR A 127 -8.11 -8.77 1.94
CA THR A 127 -7.44 -9.78 2.80
C THR A 127 -6.52 -9.11 3.82
N GLY A 128 -5.77 -8.09 3.40
CA GLY A 128 -4.86 -7.34 4.26
C GLY A 128 -5.57 -6.58 5.37
N LEU A 129 -6.71 -5.95 5.07
CA LEU A 129 -7.58 -5.30 6.05
C LEU A 129 -8.08 -6.30 7.09
N VAL A 130 -8.67 -7.42 6.66
CA VAL A 130 -9.14 -8.46 7.58
C VAL A 130 -7.99 -9.00 8.44
N ALA A 131 -6.82 -9.23 7.84
CA ALA A 131 -5.64 -9.74 8.54
C ALA A 131 -5.05 -8.75 9.56
N SER A 132 -5.27 -7.45 9.38
CA SER A 132 -4.88 -6.39 10.34
C SER A 132 -5.97 -6.12 11.40
N GLY A 133 -7.00 -6.96 11.46
CA GLY A 133 -8.09 -6.83 12.43
C GLY A 133 -9.13 -5.76 12.07
N PHE A 134 -9.07 -5.20 10.86
CA PHE A 134 -10.07 -4.27 10.39
C PHE A 134 -11.38 -4.98 10.11
N VAL A 135 -12.46 -4.45 10.66
CA VAL A 135 -13.82 -4.89 10.39
C VAL A 135 -14.45 -3.85 9.45
N PRO A 136 -14.69 -4.19 8.17
CA PRO A 136 -15.25 -3.25 7.22
C PRO A 136 -16.63 -2.74 7.67
N ARG A 137 -16.79 -1.42 7.63
CA ARG A 137 -18.10 -0.78 7.80
C ARG A 137 -19.06 -1.31 6.73
N GLY A 138 -20.34 -1.42 7.08
CA GLY A 138 -21.38 -1.86 6.16
C GLY A 138 -21.47 -3.38 5.93
N VAL A 139 -20.55 -4.19 6.43
CA VAL A 139 -20.71 -5.65 6.41
C VAL A 139 -21.48 -6.08 7.67
N SER A 140 -22.75 -6.43 7.49
CA SER A 140 -23.64 -6.89 8.57
C SER A 140 -24.06 -8.35 8.38
N GLU A 141 -24.46 -9.01 9.47
CA GLU A 141 -25.09 -10.34 9.41
C GLU A 141 -26.35 -10.33 8.51
N ASP A 142 -27.09 -9.22 8.53
CA ASP A 142 -28.24 -8.99 7.66
C ASP A 142 -27.87 -8.97 6.17
N LEU A 143 -26.75 -8.33 5.81
CA LEU A 143 -26.22 -8.33 4.45
C LEU A 143 -25.80 -9.74 4.01
N GLY A 144 -25.17 -10.52 4.90
CA GLY A 144 -24.85 -11.92 4.66
C GLY A 144 -26.10 -12.75 4.39
N THR A 145 -27.14 -12.58 5.21
CA THR A 145 -28.44 -13.25 5.06
C THR A 145 -29.12 -12.91 3.73
N LEU A 146 -29.06 -11.64 3.31
CA LEU A 146 -29.55 -11.23 1.99
C LEU A 146 -28.79 -11.95 0.87
N ILE A 147 -27.46 -11.99 0.92
CA ILE A 147 -26.64 -12.65 -0.11
C ILE A 147 -26.99 -14.14 -0.19
N GLU A 148 -27.09 -14.82 0.95
CA GLU A 148 -27.50 -16.23 1.01
C GLU A 148 -28.89 -16.45 0.41
N ALA A 149 -29.85 -15.59 0.73
CA ALA A 149 -31.19 -15.66 0.16
C ALA A 149 -31.17 -15.51 -1.37
N LEU A 150 -30.42 -14.53 -1.90
CA LEU A 150 -30.27 -14.30 -3.34
C LEU A 150 -29.56 -15.47 -4.05
N VAL A 151 -28.55 -16.08 -3.41
CA VAL A 151 -27.86 -17.28 -3.91
C VAL A 151 -28.81 -18.48 -3.94
N SER A 152 -29.57 -18.71 -2.87
CA SER A 152 -30.48 -19.87 -2.75
C SER A 152 -31.60 -19.88 -3.80
N THR A 153 -31.92 -18.71 -4.35
CA THR A 153 -32.99 -18.46 -5.32
C THR A 153 -32.47 -18.15 -6.73
N ASP A 154 -31.16 -18.32 -6.96
CA ASP A 154 -30.48 -18.09 -8.24
C ASP A 154 -30.76 -16.70 -8.86
N ARG A 155 -30.74 -15.66 -8.02
CA ARG A 155 -30.95 -14.26 -8.44
C ARG A 155 -29.69 -13.65 -9.03
N VAL A 156 -29.19 -14.24 -10.12
CA VAL A 156 -27.95 -13.83 -10.78
C VAL A 156 -27.92 -12.33 -11.10
N GLY A 157 -29.04 -11.75 -11.54
CA GLY A 157 -29.14 -10.31 -11.81
C GLY A 157 -28.87 -9.44 -10.58
N ALA A 158 -29.53 -9.73 -9.45
CA ALA A 158 -29.32 -9.00 -8.20
C ALA A 158 -27.90 -9.22 -7.65
N LEU A 159 -27.41 -10.46 -7.70
CA LEU A 159 -26.05 -10.80 -7.28
C LEU A 159 -24.98 -10.09 -8.13
N SER A 160 -25.21 -9.95 -9.44
CA SER A 160 -24.27 -9.27 -10.34
C SER A 160 -24.13 -7.77 -10.05
N LEU A 161 -25.15 -7.16 -9.44
CA LEU A 161 -25.11 -5.77 -8.98
C LEU A 161 -24.52 -5.68 -7.56
N LEU A 162 -24.95 -6.57 -6.66
CA LEU A 162 -24.58 -6.51 -5.24
C LEU A 162 -23.13 -6.94 -4.97
N LEU A 163 -22.70 -8.08 -5.51
CA LEU A 163 -21.41 -8.67 -5.16
C LEU A 163 -20.21 -7.76 -5.47
N PRO A 164 -20.17 -7.02 -6.59
CA PRO A 164 -19.10 -6.04 -6.81
C PRO A 164 -19.05 -4.95 -5.73
N ALA A 165 -20.20 -4.41 -5.32
CA ALA A 165 -20.27 -3.37 -4.28
C ALA A 165 -19.82 -3.92 -2.91
N VAL A 166 -20.25 -5.13 -2.56
CA VAL A 166 -19.83 -5.81 -1.33
C VAL A 166 -18.34 -6.12 -1.33
N HIS A 167 -17.81 -6.64 -2.44
CA HIS A 167 -16.40 -6.99 -2.55
C HIS A 167 -15.48 -5.75 -2.45
N ARG A 168 -15.95 -4.60 -2.95
CA ARG A 168 -15.24 -3.32 -2.89
C ARG A 168 -15.45 -2.55 -1.58
N CYS A 169 -16.38 -2.99 -0.73
CA CYS A 169 -16.66 -2.33 0.54
C CYS A 169 -15.56 -2.63 1.56
N ALA A 170 -14.43 -1.93 1.44
CA ALA A 170 -13.37 -1.87 2.42
C ALA A 170 -13.70 -0.89 3.57
N GLY A 171 -14.96 -0.46 3.70
CA GLY A 171 -15.47 0.28 4.85
C GLY A 171 -15.14 1.78 4.84
N THR A 172 -14.66 2.34 3.73
CA THR A 172 -14.55 3.80 3.59
C THR A 172 -15.93 4.42 3.40
N ASP A 173 -16.10 5.70 3.75
CA ASP A 173 -17.42 6.37 3.70
C ASP A 173 -18.01 6.34 2.27
N GLU A 174 -17.16 6.55 1.25
CA GLU A 174 -17.58 6.49 -0.16
C GLU A 174 -18.01 5.07 -0.58
N GLN A 175 -17.29 4.04 -0.14
CA GLN A 175 -17.63 2.66 -0.45
C GLN A 175 -18.90 2.20 0.26
N VAL A 176 -19.09 2.62 1.52
CA VAL A 176 -20.33 2.37 2.28
C VAL A 176 -21.50 3.06 1.59
N ALA A 177 -21.36 4.34 1.20
CA ALA A 177 -22.38 5.06 0.45
C ALA A 177 -22.70 4.37 -0.89
N ASN A 178 -21.68 3.87 -1.61
CA ASN A 178 -21.88 3.10 -2.84
C ASN A 178 -22.64 1.78 -2.58
N LEU A 179 -22.33 1.07 -1.49
CA LEU A 179 -23.05 -0.12 -1.08
C LEU A 179 -24.52 0.19 -0.75
N VAL A 180 -24.79 1.27 0.00
CA VAL A 180 -26.14 1.74 0.30
C VAL A 180 -26.91 2.05 -0.98
N ASN A 181 -26.33 2.86 -1.88
CA ASN A 181 -26.93 3.19 -3.18
C ASN A 181 -27.22 1.95 -4.04
N THR A 182 -26.35 0.94 -3.98
CA THR A 182 -26.55 -0.35 -4.67
C THR A 182 -27.74 -1.11 -4.08
N LEU A 183 -27.85 -1.18 -2.75
CA LEU A 183 -28.98 -1.81 -2.08
C LEU A 183 -30.30 -1.07 -2.37
N GLU A 184 -30.27 0.26 -2.39
CA GLU A 184 -31.43 1.08 -2.79
C GLU A 184 -31.83 0.83 -4.24
N THR A 185 -30.87 0.75 -5.16
CA THR A 185 -31.14 0.42 -6.57
C THR A 185 -31.82 -0.95 -6.72
N LEU A 186 -31.41 -1.92 -5.90
CA LEU A 186 -32.03 -3.25 -5.88
C LEU A 186 -33.47 -3.21 -5.35
N LEU A 187 -33.83 -2.29 -4.45
CA LEU A 187 -35.23 -2.14 -3.96
C LEU A 187 -36.17 -1.75 -5.09
N TRP A 188 -35.68 -0.99 -6.07
CA TRP A 188 -36.46 -0.58 -7.25
C TRP A 188 -36.40 -1.60 -8.39
N THR A 189 -35.60 -2.67 -8.25
CA THR A 189 -35.44 -3.68 -9.30
C THR A 189 -36.59 -4.69 -9.25
N PRO A 190 -37.36 -4.85 -10.34
CA PRO A 190 -38.45 -5.81 -10.38
C PRO A 190 -37.95 -7.26 -10.33
N GLY A 191 -38.74 -8.14 -9.72
CA GLY A 191 -38.52 -9.60 -9.77
C GLY A 191 -38.09 -10.25 -8.47
N LEU A 192 -37.84 -9.47 -7.42
CA LEU A 192 -37.63 -10.01 -6.06
C LEU A 192 -38.96 -10.49 -5.46
N VAL A 193 -38.94 -11.62 -4.75
CA VAL A 193 -40.10 -12.10 -3.97
C VAL A 193 -40.13 -11.45 -2.58
N ASP A 194 -41.30 -11.44 -1.94
CA ASP A 194 -41.51 -10.84 -0.60
C ASP A 194 -40.43 -11.16 0.45
N PRO A 195 -39.94 -12.42 0.62
CA PRO A 195 -38.87 -12.70 1.58
C PRO A 195 -37.53 -12.06 1.19
N GLU A 196 -37.19 -12.04 -0.10
CA GLU A 196 -35.96 -11.39 -0.60
C GLU A 196 -36.05 -9.87 -0.43
N HIS A 197 -37.19 -9.28 -0.78
CA HIS A 197 -37.42 -7.85 -0.60
C HIS A 197 -37.36 -7.44 0.87
N ARG A 198 -37.90 -8.26 1.78
CA ARG A 198 -37.78 -8.02 3.22
C ARG A 198 -36.34 -8.09 3.70
N ALA A 199 -35.59 -9.12 3.29
CA ALA A 199 -34.17 -9.24 3.62
C ALA A 199 -33.38 -8.03 3.09
N LEU A 200 -33.71 -7.55 1.89
CA LEU A 200 -33.09 -6.38 1.29
C LEU A 200 -33.35 -5.10 2.08
N VAL A 201 -34.59 -4.86 2.51
CA VAL A 201 -34.93 -3.70 3.35
C VAL A 201 -34.19 -3.75 4.70
N VAL A 202 -34.10 -4.94 5.32
CA VAL A 202 -33.38 -5.12 6.58
C VAL A 202 -31.89 -4.86 6.40
N ALA A 203 -31.26 -5.44 5.39
CA ALA A 203 -29.85 -5.23 5.06
C ALA A 203 -29.56 -3.75 4.76
N ALA A 204 -30.35 -3.10 3.89
CA ALA A 204 -30.20 -1.68 3.58
C ALA A 204 -30.28 -0.79 4.83
N SER A 205 -31.26 -1.07 5.71
CA SER A 205 -31.41 -0.35 6.98
C SER A 205 -30.24 -0.58 7.92
N ALA A 206 -29.69 -1.80 7.98
CA ALA A 206 -28.55 -2.13 8.82
C ALA A 206 -27.27 -1.41 8.35
N VAL A 207 -27.01 -1.40 7.04
CA VAL A 207 -25.86 -0.68 6.46
C VAL A 207 -25.99 0.83 6.69
N ALA A 208 -27.17 1.41 6.47
CA ALA A 208 -27.41 2.84 6.69
C ALA A 208 -27.26 3.26 8.17
N ARG A 209 -27.59 2.38 9.14
CA ARG A 209 -27.32 2.65 10.57
C ARG A 209 -25.83 2.69 10.87
N LEU A 210 -25.05 1.77 10.31
CA LEU A 210 -23.60 1.74 10.48
C LEU A 210 -22.92 3.00 9.92
N GLU A 211 -23.47 3.57 8.84
CA GLU A 211 -23.03 4.86 8.29
C GLU A 211 -23.35 6.03 9.25
N ALA A 212 -24.53 6.03 9.87
CA ALA A 212 -24.98 7.09 10.76
C ALA A 212 -24.25 7.12 12.12
N GLU A 213 -24.00 5.96 12.73
CA GLU A 213 -23.40 5.85 14.07
C GLU A 213 -21.98 6.44 14.14
N ASP A 214 -21.24 6.44 13.02
CA ASP A 214 -19.86 6.94 12.98
C ASP A 214 -19.77 8.45 12.71
N THR A 215 -20.75 9.00 11.99
CA THR A 215 -20.84 10.45 11.73
C THR A 215 -20.97 11.24 13.04
N GLU A 216 -21.59 10.63 14.06
CA GLU A 216 -21.80 11.24 15.38
C GLU A 216 -20.60 11.07 16.33
N SER A 217 -19.65 10.17 16.02
CA SER A 217 -18.55 9.76 16.92
C SER A 217 -17.17 10.31 16.51
N ALA A 218 -17.00 10.81 15.29
CA ALA A 218 -15.71 11.34 14.84
C ALA A 218 -15.41 12.73 15.46
N PRO A 219 -14.37 12.89 16.28
CA PRO A 219 -13.86 14.23 16.60
C PRO A 219 -13.36 14.84 15.29
N VAL A 220 -13.90 16.00 14.92
CA VAL A 220 -13.44 16.78 13.77
C VAL A 220 -11.98 17.19 14.01
N VAL A 221 -11.04 16.36 13.59
CA VAL A 221 -9.63 16.73 13.52
C VAL A 221 -9.47 17.52 12.22
N PRO A 222 -9.21 18.83 12.27
CA PRO A 222 -9.07 19.62 11.05
C PRO A 222 -7.92 19.08 10.21
N ALA A 223 -8.18 18.85 8.93
CA ALA A 223 -7.23 18.33 7.93
C ALA A 223 -5.90 19.12 7.82
N ALA A 224 -5.80 20.29 8.45
CA ALA A 224 -4.57 21.07 8.58
C ALA A 224 -3.47 20.43 9.46
N ALA A 225 -3.77 19.35 10.19
CA ALA A 225 -2.79 18.68 11.07
C ALA A 225 -1.86 17.67 10.35
N TYR A 226 -2.06 17.42 9.05
CA TYR A 226 -1.22 16.51 8.24
C TYR A 226 -0.16 17.21 7.39
N VAL A 227 0.04 18.53 7.58
CA VAL A 227 1.26 19.18 7.08
C VAL A 227 2.41 18.73 7.97
N SER A 228 3.37 18.03 7.37
CA SER A 228 4.58 17.50 8.00
C SER A 228 5.18 18.47 9.03
N PRO A 229 5.72 17.97 10.16
CA PRO A 229 6.70 18.74 10.90
C PRO A 229 7.94 18.87 10.00
N THR A 230 8.05 19.97 9.27
CA THR A 230 9.37 20.51 8.89
C THR A 230 10.08 20.86 10.18
N THR A 231 10.85 19.92 10.71
CA THR A 231 11.87 20.22 11.72
C THR A 231 12.99 20.97 11.01
N GLU A 232 12.79 22.27 10.78
CA GLU A 232 13.88 23.23 10.70
C GLU A 232 14.40 23.44 12.13
N GLU A 233 15.31 22.57 12.59
CA GLU A 233 16.20 22.91 13.69
C GLU A 233 17.52 23.40 13.08
N SER A 234 17.47 24.64 12.59
CA SER A 234 18.65 25.45 12.31
C SER A 234 18.77 26.46 13.44
N VAL A 235 19.65 26.18 14.40
CA VAL A 235 20.15 27.20 15.34
C VAL A 235 21.65 27.26 15.17
N ASP A 236 22.05 28.12 14.22
CA ASP A 236 23.37 28.73 14.21
C ASP A 236 23.56 29.56 15.49
N GLY A 237 24.73 29.42 16.12
CA GLY A 237 25.33 30.51 16.88
C GLY A 237 25.86 30.17 18.26
N ILE A 238 27.10 29.67 18.35
CA ILE A 238 28.04 30.17 19.37
C ILE A 238 29.41 30.40 18.73
N ALA A 239 29.84 31.64 18.81
CA ALA A 239 31.07 32.19 18.26
C ALA A 239 32.33 31.71 19.01
N SER A 240 33.42 31.67 18.23
CA SER A 240 34.81 32.04 18.55
C SER A 240 35.25 32.09 20.02
N ALA A 241 36.20 31.23 20.35
CA ALA A 241 37.31 31.58 21.25
C ALA A 241 38.63 31.12 20.61
N THR A 242 39.38 32.11 20.12
CA THR A 242 40.75 32.00 19.63
C THR A 242 41.73 32.04 20.81
N ASP A 243 42.92 31.46 20.58
CA ASP A 243 44.18 31.57 21.33
C ASP A 243 44.37 30.74 22.62
N ALA A 244 45.25 29.73 22.53
CA ALA A 244 46.65 29.92 22.94
C ALA A 244 47.53 28.70 22.58
N SER A 245 48.68 29.03 21.98
CA SER A 245 49.87 28.25 21.68
C SER A 245 50.27 27.19 22.72
N THR A 246 50.90 26.10 22.27
CA THR A 246 52.28 25.76 22.70
C THR A 246 52.93 24.84 21.67
N SER A 247 54.00 25.36 21.07
CA SER A 247 55.01 24.65 20.29
C SER A 247 55.78 23.65 21.14
N ALA A 248 56.09 22.47 20.58
CA ALA A 248 57.31 21.73 20.89
C ALA A 248 57.67 20.81 19.71
N GLU A 249 58.73 21.19 18.99
CA GLU A 249 59.49 20.39 18.02
C GLU A 249 60.76 19.83 18.75
N PRO A 250 61.67 19.11 18.08
CA PRO A 250 61.71 17.64 17.93
C PRO A 250 62.89 16.99 18.68
N ALA A 251 62.96 15.65 18.67
CA ALA A 251 64.20 14.92 18.91
C ALA A 251 64.37 13.79 17.89
N ALA A 252 65.44 13.93 17.09
CA ALA A 252 65.97 12.93 16.18
C ALA A 252 66.59 11.76 16.95
N ALA A 253 66.49 10.55 16.39
CA ALA A 253 67.50 9.51 16.56
C ALA A 253 67.58 8.63 15.32
N THR A 254 68.81 8.50 14.86
CA THR A 254 69.35 7.92 13.64
C THR A 254 69.45 6.39 13.63
N ALA A 255 69.49 5.86 12.40
CA ALA A 255 70.23 4.68 11.90
C ALA A 255 69.71 3.27 12.23
N ALA A 256 69.43 2.47 11.19
CA ALA A 256 70.42 1.54 10.63
C ALA A 256 69.90 0.84 9.36
N THR A 257 70.81 0.74 8.41
CA THR A 257 70.95 -0.10 7.21
C THR A 257 70.34 -1.50 7.36
N ASP A 258 69.66 -2.02 6.33
CA ASP A 258 70.25 -3.13 5.58
C ASP A 258 69.64 -3.32 4.19
N ASP A 259 70.52 -3.75 3.31
CA ASP A 259 70.47 -3.86 1.87
C ASP A 259 70.44 -5.35 1.51
N VAL A 260 69.40 -5.86 0.84
CA VAL A 260 69.51 -7.16 0.13
C VAL A 260 68.66 -7.17 -1.15
N HIS A 261 69.39 -7.12 -2.26
CA HIS A 261 69.04 -7.55 -3.61
C HIS A 261 68.54 -9.00 -3.73
N PHE A 262 67.54 -9.26 -4.61
CA PHE A 262 67.55 -10.18 -5.79
C PHE A 262 66.09 -10.52 -6.20
N ARG A 263 65.62 -10.15 -7.41
CA ARG A 263 65.44 -10.98 -8.63
C ARG A 263 64.87 -12.38 -8.34
N ILE A 264 63.75 -12.81 -8.95
CA ILE A 264 63.45 -12.93 -10.40
C ILE A 264 62.06 -12.39 -10.72
#